data_AF-A0A931F0I3-F1
#
_entry.id   AF-A0A931F0I3-F1
#
_cell.length_a   1.000
_cell.length_b   1.000
_cell.length_c   1.000
_cell.angle_alpha   90.00
_cell.angle_beta   90.00
_cell.angle_gamma   90.00
#
_symmetry.space_group_name_H-M   'P 1'
#
loop_
_entity.id
_entity.type
_entity.pdbx_description
1 polymer ?
#
loop_
_entity_poly.entity_id
_entity_poly.type
_entity_poly.pdbx_seq_one_letter_code
_entity_poly.pdbx_strand_id
1 'polypeptide(L)'
;MPSCVPREDARYLGSPRPTLALYSRQPILQLPRFRFVSGRPSVCTGWEFVPGVTFTILKSPGKFSLLVEGITHPDETDERFAWLNAVDRAGGAVVLAVNTLGLTCDWESLTSSPDVRGGFIPIIRRSG
;
A
#
# COMPACT_ATOMS: atom_id res chain seq x y z
N MET A 1 -8.42 7.94 16.73
CA MET A 1 -7.68 8.63 15.64
C MET A 1 -7.15 7.56 14.70
N PRO A 2 -7.18 7.75 13.36
CA PRO A 2 -6.51 6.85 12.44
C PRO A 2 -5.00 6.86 12.74
N SER A 3 -4.36 5.69 12.58
CA SER A 3 -2.91 5.64 12.60
C SER A 3 -2.38 6.37 11.36
N CYS A 4 -1.33 7.18 11.52
CA CYS A 4 -0.73 7.93 10.43
C CYS A 4 0.64 7.34 10.07
N VAL A 5 0.90 7.12 8.79
CA VAL A 5 2.23 6.81 8.25
C VAL A 5 2.72 8.07 7.54
N PRO A 6 3.84 8.65 8.00
CA PRO A 6 4.35 9.88 7.41
C PRO A 6 4.96 9.60 6.03
N ARG A 7 5.11 10.65 5.22
CA ARG A 7 5.54 10.53 3.82
C ARG A 7 6.91 9.86 3.68
N GLU A 8 7.85 10.17 4.57
CA GLU A 8 9.20 9.61 4.59
C GLU A 8 9.23 8.08 4.81
N ASP A 9 8.17 7.55 5.42
CA ASP A 9 7.98 6.12 5.69
C ASP A 9 7.14 5.43 4.59
N ALA A 10 6.72 6.16 3.55
CA ALA A 10 5.99 5.61 2.41
C ALA A 10 6.84 5.59 1.13
N ARG A 11 6.68 4.56 0.30
CA ARG A 11 7.25 4.51 -1.06
C ARG A 11 6.19 4.08 -2.07
N TYR A 12 6.17 4.77 -3.20
CA TYR A 12 5.32 4.48 -4.35
C TYR A 12 6.16 3.77 -5.39
N LEU A 13 5.88 2.50 -5.62
CA LEU A 13 6.59 1.72 -6.64
C LEU A 13 5.63 1.52 -7.81
N GLY A 14 6.14 1.78 -9.01
CA GLY A 14 5.39 1.73 -10.26
C GLY A 14 5.14 0.32 -10.78
N SER A 15 4.94 0.23 -12.10
CA SER A 15 4.52 -0.98 -12.82
C SER A 15 5.48 -2.18 -12.67
N PRO A 16 5.02 -3.43 -12.91
CA PRO A 16 3.70 -3.81 -13.43
C PRO A 16 2.60 -3.80 -12.36
N ARG A 17 2.94 -3.61 -11.08
CA ARG A 17 1.97 -3.62 -9.98
C ARG A 17 2.19 -2.39 -9.10
N PRO A 18 1.30 -1.40 -9.17
CA PRO A 18 1.44 -0.22 -8.32
C PRO A 18 1.43 -0.67 -6.86
N THR A 19 2.50 -0.33 -6.15
CA THR A 19 2.75 -0.80 -4.79
C THR A 19 2.92 0.40 -3.87
N LEU A 20 2.31 0.32 -2.70
CA LEU A 20 2.50 1.20 -1.57
C LEU A 20 3.28 0.44 -0.50
N ALA A 21 4.57 0.70 -0.40
CA ALA A 21 5.39 0.18 0.69
C ALA A 21 5.34 1.15 1.87
N LEU A 22 5.03 0.60 3.04
CA LEU A 22 4.91 1.28 4.33
C LEU A 22 6.04 0.75 5.21
N TYR A 23 7.01 1.60 5.46
CA TYR A 23 8.02 1.34 6.47
C TYR A 23 7.43 1.62 7.84
N SER A 24 7.52 0.65 8.74
CA SER A 24 7.12 0.87 10.12
C SER A 24 8.01 0.08 11.06
N ARG A 25 8.55 0.77 12.07
CA ARG A 25 9.29 0.13 13.17
C ARG A 25 8.39 -0.75 14.03
N GLN A 26 7.09 -0.48 14.04
CA GLN A 26 6.09 -1.31 14.71
C GLN A 26 5.24 -2.07 13.68
N PRO A 27 5.06 -3.39 13.81
CA PRO A 27 4.25 -4.13 12.86
C PRO A 27 2.82 -3.60 12.76
N ILE A 28 2.32 -3.38 11.52
CA ILE A 28 0.91 -3.04 11.28
C ILE A 28 0.10 -4.35 11.31
N LEU A 29 -0.17 -4.85 12.51
CA LEU A 29 -0.74 -6.18 12.75
C LEU A 29 -2.14 -6.39 12.15
N GLN A 30 -2.86 -5.31 11.85
CA GLN A 30 -4.16 -5.33 11.22
C GLN A 30 -4.08 -5.83 9.77
N LEU A 31 -2.99 -5.54 9.06
CA LEU A 31 -2.76 -6.09 7.74
C LEU A 31 -2.49 -7.60 7.84
N PRO A 32 -3.04 -8.41 6.92
CA PRO A 32 -2.79 -9.84 6.92
C PRO A 32 -1.30 -10.13 6.65
N ARG A 33 -0.83 -11.33 6.99
CA ARG A 33 0.52 -11.75 6.54
C ARG A 33 0.57 -11.75 5.02
N PHE A 34 1.67 -11.24 4.47
CA PHE A 34 1.85 -11.19 3.04
C PHE A 34 1.95 -12.61 2.48
N ARG A 35 1.21 -12.86 1.40
CA ARG A 35 1.27 -14.12 0.64
C ARG A 35 1.34 -13.79 -0.83
N PHE A 36 2.13 -14.58 -1.55
CA PHE A 36 2.25 -14.53 -2.99
C PHE A 36 1.87 -15.91 -3.53
N VAL A 37 0.74 -15.98 -4.23
CA VAL A 37 0.13 -17.24 -4.67
C VAL A 37 -0.18 -17.12 -6.16
N SER A 38 0.20 -18.14 -6.93
CA SER A 38 -0.04 -18.19 -8.38
C SER A 38 0.48 -16.93 -9.11
N GLY A 39 1.68 -16.47 -8.71
CA GLY A 39 2.33 -15.30 -9.29
C GLY A 39 1.72 -13.95 -8.92
N ARG A 40 0.80 -13.88 -7.94
CA ARG A 40 0.12 -12.63 -7.53
C ARG A 40 0.08 -12.46 -6.01
N PRO A 41 0.12 -11.22 -5.49
CA PRO A 41 -0.17 -10.96 -4.09
C PRO A 41 -1.59 -11.41 -3.72
N SER A 42 -1.77 -11.99 -2.55
CA SER A 42 -3.10 -12.33 -2.04
C SER A 42 -3.92 -11.06 -1.81
N VAL A 43 -5.23 -11.14 -2.06
CA VAL A 43 -6.16 -10.04 -1.78
C VAL A 43 -6.35 -9.88 -0.27
N CYS A 44 -6.29 -8.64 0.22
CA CYS A 44 -6.69 -8.31 1.58
C CYS A 44 -8.22 -8.18 1.63
N THR A 45 -8.92 -9.30 1.85
CA THR A 45 -10.40 -9.33 1.86
C THR A 45 -10.98 -8.32 2.84
N GLY A 46 -11.97 -7.55 2.38
CA GLY A 46 -12.68 -6.55 3.17
C GLY A 46 -11.88 -5.26 3.43
N TRP A 47 -10.64 -5.15 2.94
CA TRP A 47 -9.90 -3.90 2.95
C TRP A 47 -10.28 -3.03 1.76
N GLU A 48 -10.23 -1.72 1.99
CA GLU A 48 -10.58 -0.71 0.99
C GLU A 48 -9.42 0.27 0.79
N PHE A 49 -9.12 0.56 -0.47
CA PHE A 49 -8.11 1.52 -0.88
C PHE A 49 -8.77 2.83 -1.34
N VAL A 50 -8.44 3.94 -0.69
CA VAL A 50 -8.88 5.29 -1.09
C VAL A 50 -7.64 6.11 -1.42
N PRO A 51 -7.17 6.08 -2.68
CA PRO A 51 -6.04 6.87 -3.11
C PRO A 51 -6.41 8.34 -3.28
N GLY A 52 -5.47 9.23 -2.98
CA GLY A 52 -5.60 10.67 -3.20
C GLY A 52 -4.24 11.32 -3.42
N VAL A 53 -4.19 12.57 -3.86
CA VAL A 53 -2.91 13.25 -4.13
C VAL A 53 -2.14 13.48 -2.83
N THR A 54 -2.79 14.11 -1.85
CA THR A 54 -2.18 14.52 -0.58
C THR A 54 -2.18 13.44 0.49
N PHE A 55 -3.06 12.45 0.39
CA PHE A 55 -3.09 11.30 1.29
C PHE A 55 -3.74 10.08 0.62
N THR A 56 -3.36 8.89 1.08
CA THR A 56 -4.04 7.61 0.81
C THR A 56 -4.64 7.10 2.11
N ILE A 57 -5.87 6.58 2.08
CA ILE A 57 -6.50 5.95 3.24
C ILE A 57 -6.68 4.46 2.96
N LEU A 58 -6.24 3.63 3.89
CA LEU A 58 -6.56 2.20 3.94
C LEU A 58 -7.60 1.98 5.02
N LYS A 59 -8.73 1.38 4.66
CA LYS A 59 -9.76 1.02 5.63
C LYS A 59 -9.78 -0.48 5.80
N SER A 60 -9.66 -0.93 7.05
CA SER A 60 -9.86 -2.32 7.39
C SER A 60 -11.36 -2.66 7.36
N PRO A 61 -11.74 -3.94 7.27
CA PRO A 61 -13.12 -4.38 7.50
C PRO A 61 -13.62 -4.13 8.93
N GLY A 62 -12.75 -3.72 9.87
CA GLY A 62 -13.11 -3.27 11.20
C GLY A 62 -13.15 -1.75 11.33
N LYS A 63 -12.95 -1.23 12.55
CA LYS A 63 -12.90 0.23 12.82
C LYS A 63 -11.52 0.86 12.59
N PHE A 64 -10.53 0.07 12.14
CA PHE A 64 -9.18 0.58 11.92
C PHE A 64 -9.07 1.25 10.55
N SER A 65 -8.41 2.42 10.52
CA SER A 65 -8.07 3.13 9.31
C SER A 65 -6.62 3.62 9.43
N LEU A 66 -5.88 3.48 8.33
CA LEU A 66 -4.52 3.97 8.19
C LEU A 66 -4.54 5.13 7.20
N LEU A 67 -4.02 6.29 7.62
CA LEU A 67 -3.74 7.41 6.73
C LEU A 67 -2.27 7.35 6.36
N VAL A 68 -1.97 7.50 5.08
CA VAL A 68 -0.61 7.54 4.54
C VAL A 68 -0.45 8.85 3.79
N GLU A 69 0.54 9.64 4.17
CA GLU A 69 0.79 10.94 3.53
C GLU A 69 1.25 10.76 2.08
N GLY A 70 0.64 11.54 1.19
CA GLY A 70 0.74 11.43 -0.26
C GLY A 70 1.97 12.10 -0.84
N ILE A 71 1.97 13.42 -0.85
CA ILE A 71 3.08 14.29 -1.24
C ILE A 71 3.30 15.31 -0.13
N THR A 72 4.55 15.67 0.14
CA THR A 72 4.92 16.76 1.04
C THR A 72 5.62 17.90 0.30
N HIS A 73 6.10 17.65 -0.91
CA HIS A 73 6.73 18.65 -1.77
C HIS A 73 6.16 18.64 -3.20
N PRO A 74 6.13 19.79 -3.90
CA PRO A 74 5.56 19.90 -5.24
C PRO A 74 6.27 19.06 -6.32
N ASP A 75 7.56 18.80 -6.18
CA ASP A 75 8.37 18.00 -7.09
C ASP A 75 7.96 16.51 -7.13
N GLU A 76 7.24 16.04 -6.11
CA GLU A 76 6.71 14.67 -6.05
C GLU A 76 5.41 14.48 -6.85
N THR A 77 4.83 15.56 -7.37
CA THR A 77 3.49 15.59 -7.96
C THR A 77 3.39 14.69 -9.19
N ASP A 78 4.35 14.74 -10.10
CA ASP A 78 4.33 13.96 -11.35
C ASP A 78 4.45 12.46 -11.07
N GLU A 79 5.38 12.07 -10.17
CA GLU A 79 5.53 10.68 -9.73
C GLU A 79 4.25 10.18 -9.04
N ARG A 80 3.66 11.01 -8.18
CA ARG A 80 2.40 10.69 -7.51
C ARG A 80 1.27 10.46 -8.52
N PHE A 81 1.09 11.35 -9.50
CA PHE A 81 0.06 11.19 -10.52
C PHE A 81 0.29 9.97 -11.40
N ALA A 82 1.53 9.71 -11.81
CA ALA A 82 1.87 8.51 -12.57
C ALA A 82 1.51 7.23 -11.79
N TRP A 83 1.79 7.19 -10.50
CA TRP A 83 1.43 6.08 -9.63
C TRP A 83 -0.09 5.96 -9.43
N LEU A 84 -0.80 7.07 -9.20
CA LEU A 84 -2.26 7.08 -9.07
C LEU A 84 -2.95 6.54 -10.34
N ASN A 85 -2.45 6.93 -11.53
CA ASN A 85 -2.92 6.40 -12.81
C ASN A 85 -2.63 4.90 -12.96
N ALA A 86 -1.51 4.41 -12.43
CA ALA A 86 -1.23 2.97 -12.41
C ALA A 86 -2.19 2.23 -11.47
N VAL A 87 -2.48 2.79 -10.29
CA VAL A 87 -3.45 2.27 -9.32
C VAL A 87 -4.84 2.17 -9.92
N ASP A 88 -5.33 3.23 -10.57
CA ASP A 88 -6.65 3.23 -11.20
C ASP A 88 -6.77 2.17 -12.30
N ARG A 89 -5.76 2.10 -13.19
CA ARG A 89 -5.68 1.06 -14.25
C ARG A 89 -5.65 -0.36 -13.68
N ALA A 90 -5.01 -0.56 -12.54
CA ALA A 90 -4.95 -1.87 -11.86
C ALA A 90 -6.22 -2.16 -11.01
N GLY A 91 -7.09 -1.17 -10.80
CA GLY A 91 -8.26 -1.28 -9.91
C GLY A 91 -7.91 -1.40 -8.43
N GLY A 92 -6.68 -1.07 -8.04
CA GLY A 92 -6.13 -1.36 -6.72
C GLY A 92 -4.62 -1.16 -6.65
N ALA A 93 -4.08 -1.37 -5.46
CA ALA A 93 -2.65 -1.33 -5.22
C ALA A 93 -2.23 -2.50 -4.33
N VAL A 94 -0.98 -2.93 -4.46
CA VAL A 94 -0.37 -3.80 -3.46
C VAL A 94 0.07 -2.94 -2.30
N VAL A 95 -0.39 -3.23 -1.08
CA VAL A 95 0.12 -2.58 0.13
C VAL A 95 1.05 -3.55 0.83
N LEU A 96 2.24 -3.08 1.20
CA LEU A 96 3.23 -3.85 1.95
C LEU A 96 3.65 -3.05 3.18
N ALA A 97 3.47 -3.61 4.37
CA ALA A 97 4.11 -3.11 5.58
C ALA A 97 5.39 -3.91 5.85
N VAL A 98 6.51 -3.20 5.97
CA VAL A 98 7.86 -3.76 6.15
C VAL A 98 8.63 -3.03 7.25
N ASN A 99 9.64 -3.70 7.79
CA ASN A 99 10.47 -3.19 8.89
C ASN A 99 11.86 -2.68 8.43
N THR A 100 12.18 -2.74 7.14
CA THR A 100 13.47 -2.31 6.57
C THR A 100 13.27 -1.49 5.29
N LEU A 101 14.01 -0.38 5.18
CA LEU A 101 14.09 0.45 3.98
C LEU A 101 15.13 -0.16 3.04
N GLY A 102 14.67 -0.83 1.98
CA GLY A 102 15.57 -1.48 1.00
C GLY A 102 14.89 -2.45 0.06
N LEU A 103 13.57 -2.31 -0.14
CA LEU A 103 12.80 -3.24 -0.96
C LEU A 103 13.22 -3.17 -2.44
N THR A 104 14.09 -4.07 -2.85
CA THR A 104 13.94 -4.68 -4.17
C THR A 104 12.68 -5.53 -4.09
N CYS A 105 11.65 -5.24 -4.90
CA CYS A 105 10.40 -6.02 -4.95
C CYS A 105 10.60 -7.42 -5.54
N ASP A 106 11.45 -8.23 -4.92
CA ASP A 106 11.44 -9.66 -5.10
C ASP A 106 10.30 -10.25 -4.26
N TRP A 107 9.15 -10.42 -4.92
CA TRP A 107 7.91 -10.87 -4.31
C TRP A 107 8.04 -12.21 -3.60
N GLU A 108 8.90 -13.10 -4.08
CA GLU A 108 9.10 -14.42 -3.48
C GLU A 108 9.87 -14.30 -2.16
N SER A 109 10.95 -13.53 -2.15
CA SER A 109 11.70 -13.22 -0.92
C SER A 109 10.81 -12.58 0.16
N LEU A 110 9.85 -11.74 -0.23
CA LEU A 110 8.91 -11.11 0.71
C LEU A 110 7.97 -12.09 1.42
N THR A 111 7.65 -13.22 0.81
CA THR A 111 6.80 -14.23 1.46
C THR A 111 7.50 -15.01 2.56
N SER A 112 8.83 -15.08 2.51
CA SER A 112 9.63 -15.80 3.50
C SER A 112 9.84 -15.00 4.78
N SER A 113 9.59 -13.68 4.76
CA SER A 113 9.74 -12.82 5.93
C SER A 113 8.45 -12.79 6.77
N PRO A 114 8.51 -13.19 8.06
CA PRO A 114 7.32 -13.21 8.93
C PRO A 114 6.80 -11.81 9.28
N ASP A 115 7.62 -10.78 9.05
CA ASP A 115 7.33 -9.39 9.41
C ASP A 115 6.60 -8.64 8.29
N VAL A 116 6.61 -9.17 7.07
CA VAL A 116 5.95 -8.55 5.92
C VAL A 116 4.45 -8.80 5.99
N ARG A 117 3.68 -7.71 5.96
CA ARG A 117 2.22 -7.74 5.99
C ARG A 117 1.62 -6.98 4.82
N GLY A 118 0.41 -7.35 4.44
CA GLY A 118 -0.36 -6.72 3.39
C GLY A 118 -0.67 -7.67 2.23
N GLY A 119 -0.84 -7.10 1.04
CA GLY A 119 -1.40 -7.78 -0.12
C GLY A 119 -2.10 -6.80 -1.06
N PHE A 120 -2.83 -7.32 -2.03
CA PHE A 120 -3.59 -6.48 -2.96
C PHE A 120 -4.85 -5.94 -2.29
N ILE A 121 -5.04 -4.62 -2.35
CA ILE A 121 -6.22 -3.93 -1.83
C ILE A 121 -6.94 -3.25 -3.01
N PRO A 122 -8.22 -3.58 -3.26
CA PRO A 122 -8.98 -2.96 -4.34
C PRO A 122 -9.38 -1.52 -4.00
N ILE A 123 -9.49 -0.68 -5.02
CA ILE A 123 -10.10 0.65 -4.88
C ILE A 123 -11.61 0.48 -4.68
N ILE A 124 -12.20 1.25 -3.77
CA ILE A 124 -13.64 1.49 -3.84
C ILE A 124 -13.89 2.43 -5.01
N ARG A 125 -14.48 1.90 -6.07
CA ARG A 125 -15.21 2.75 -7.01
C ARG A 125 -16.46 3.22 -6.28
N ARG A 126 -16.52 4.50 -5.91
CA ARG A 126 -17.79 5.10 -5.54
C ARG A 126 -18.67 5.02 -6.78
N SER A 127 -19.74 4.23 -6.71
CA SER A 127 -20.86 4.37 -7.64
C SER A 127 -21.33 5.82 -7.50
N GLY A 128 -21.13 6.61 -8.55
CA GLY A 128 -21.75 7.93 -8.67
C GLY A 128 -23.25 7.82 -8.79
#